data_AF-T0YL11-F1
#
_entry.id   AF-T0YL11-F1
#
_cell.length_a   1.000
_cell.length_b   1.000
_cell.length_c   1.000
_cell.angle_alpha   90.00
_cell.angle_beta   90.00
_cell.angle_gamma   90.00
#
_symmetry.space_group_name_H-M   'P 1'
#
loop_
_entity.id
_entity.type
_entity.pdbx_description
1 polymer ?
#
loop_
_entity_poly.entity_id
_entity_poly.type
_entity_poly.pdbx_seq_one_letter_code
_entity_poly.pdbx_strand_id
1 'polypeptide(L)'
;MEGTKCPLAHYGYSRDKKKNKLQIEYGVIATKEGLPLGVKVFNGNTSDLASFRSVIEDIKTTHKLDKLIVIGDRGMFSATNIDKFHQVDPDYLYISALRSQQIRSLVESDAIQLGLFDDTDLFEISHPDYPGERLIACKNEELAKKRHQTRQALLEVAKTRLDKLQVAVSAGRIKTEAAIGRKIEA
;
A
#
# COMPACT_ATOMS: atom_id res chain seq x y z
N MET A 1 -15.07 -19.54 8.83
CA MET A 1 -15.58 -20.57 7.88
C MET A 1 -15.39 -20.01 6.49
N GLU A 2 -14.80 -20.74 5.55
CA GLU A 2 -14.60 -20.30 4.15
C GLU A 2 -15.47 -21.15 3.22
N GLY A 3 -16.05 -20.54 2.19
CA GLY A 3 -16.85 -21.26 1.19
C GLY A 3 -15.96 -22.05 0.23
N THR A 4 -16.33 -23.29 -0.06
CA THR A 4 -15.53 -24.23 -0.90
C THR A 4 -16.04 -24.38 -2.33
N LYS A 5 -17.09 -23.63 -2.71
CA LYS A 5 -17.82 -23.81 -3.96
C LYS A 5 -17.73 -22.63 -4.92
N CYS A 6 -16.97 -21.59 -4.60
CA CYS A 6 -16.80 -20.44 -5.49
C CYS A 6 -15.73 -20.74 -6.55
N PRO A 7 -16.07 -20.80 -7.85
CA PRO A 7 -15.11 -21.13 -8.90
C PRO A 7 -14.09 -20.02 -9.17
N LEU A 8 -14.39 -18.77 -8.79
CA LEU A 8 -13.46 -17.64 -8.89
C LEU A 8 -12.42 -17.64 -7.76
N ALA A 9 -12.69 -18.39 -6.68
CA ALA A 9 -11.85 -18.38 -5.51
C ALA A 9 -10.55 -19.14 -5.77
N HIS A 10 -9.43 -18.42 -5.80
CA HIS A 10 -8.11 -18.97 -6.06
C HIS A 10 -7.13 -18.57 -4.96
N TYR A 11 -6.10 -19.39 -4.77
CA TYR A 11 -4.96 -19.00 -3.94
C TYR A 11 -4.13 -17.97 -4.69
N GLY A 12 -3.82 -16.88 -4.02
CA GLY A 12 -3.06 -15.76 -4.57
C GLY A 12 -2.32 -15.01 -3.47
N TYR A 13 -1.69 -13.91 -3.85
CA TYR A 13 -1.00 -13.05 -2.91
C TYR A 13 -1.98 -12.35 -1.96
N SER A 14 -2.02 -12.77 -0.70
CA SER A 14 -2.83 -12.12 0.33
C SER A 14 -2.20 -10.81 0.79
N ARG A 15 -2.90 -9.68 0.60
CA ARG A 15 -2.51 -8.38 1.16
C ARG A 15 -2.42 -8.38 2.70
N ASP A 16 -3.23 -9.22 3.35
CA ASP A 16 -3.20 -9.46 4.80
C ASP A 16 -2.04 -10.36 5.26
N LYS A 17 -1.18 -10.83 4.33
CA LYS A 17 -0.13 -11.83 4.58
C LYS A 17 -0.65 -13.15 5.18
N LYS A 18 -1.94 -13.43 5.01
CA LYS A 18 -2.55 -14.70 5.44
C LYS A 18 -2.30 -15.76 4.38
N LYS A 19 -1.55 -16.79 4.76
CA LYS A 19 -1.30 -17.95 3.88
C LYS A 19 -2.55 -18.84 3.79
N ASN A 20 -2.65 -19.59 2.70
CA ASN A 20 -3.67 -20.64 2.50
C ASN A 20 -5.10 -20.12 2.63
N LYS A 21 -5.36 -18.92 2.11
CA LYS A 21 -6.69 -18.32 2.04
C LYS A 21 -7.13 -18.21 0.59
N LEU A 22 -8.30 -18.75 0.31
CA LEU A 22 -8.99 -18.54 -0.96
C LEU A 22 -9.43 -17.08 -1.03
N GLN A 23 -9.20 -16.47 -2.19
CA GLN A 23 -9.48 -15.05 -2.42
C GLN A 23 -10.26 -14.89 -3.71
N ILE A 24 -11.01 -13.79 -3.80
CA ILE A 24 -11.57 -13.26 -5.04
C ILE A 24 -11.15 -11.80 -5.13
N GLU A 25 -10.96 -11.31 -6.34
CA GLU A 25 -10.72 -9.89 -6.59
C GLU A 25 -11.99 -9.30 -7.18
N TYR A 26 -12.35 -8.08 -6.78
CA TYR A 26 -13.48 -7.38 -7.39
C TYR A 26 -13.16 -5.89 -7.55
N GLY A 27 -13.53 -5.35 -8.71
CA GLY A 27 -13.55 -3.92 -8.99
C GLY A 27 -14.96 -3.39 -8.81
N VAL A 28 -15.08 -2.22 -8.18
CA VAL A 28 -16.35 -1.50 -8.03
C VAL A 28 -16.25 -0.20 -8.80
N ILE A 29 -17.28 0.09 -9.60
CA ILE A 29 -17.44 1.35 -10.31
C ILE A 29 -18.56 2.10 -9.60
N ALA A 30 -18.30 3.36 -9.26
CA ALA A 30 -19.29 4.21 -8.62
C ALA A 30 -19.25 5.64 -9.19
N THR A 31 -20.36 6.36 -9.05
CA THR A 31 -20.41 7.79 -9.34
C THR A 31 -19.60 8.57 -8.30
N LYS A 32 -19.38 9.86 -8.55
CA LYS A 32 -18.68 10.75 -7.60
C LYS A 32 -19.40 10.88 -6.26
N GLU A 33 -20.71 10.67 -6.23
CA GLU A 33 -21.55 10.64 -5.00
C GLU A 33 -21.46 9.30 -4.27
N GLY A 34 -20.72 8.32 -4.80
CA GLY A 34 -20.58 6.98 -4.23
C GLY A 34 -21.70 6.01 -4.61
N LEU A 35 -22.53 6.34 -5.61
CA LEU A 35 -23.57 5.42 -6.09
C LEU A 35 -22.95 4.31 -6.93
N PRO A 36 -23.13 3.02 -6.59
CA PRO A 36 -22.53 1.93 -7.35
C PRO A 36 -23.19 1.81 -8.73
N LEU A 37 -22.36 1.85 -9.78
CA LEU A 37 -22.76 1.63 -11.17
C LEU A 37 -22.58 0.16 -11.58
N GLY A 38 -21.60 -0.53 -10.98
CA GLY A 38 -21.34 -1.93 -11.31
C GLY A 38 -20.24 -2.55 -10.46
N VAL A 39 -20.22 -3.88 -10.48
CA VAL A 39 -19.17 -4.70 -9.84
C VAL A 39 -18.67 -5.69 -10.88
N LYS A 40 -17.34 -5.82 -10.99
CA LYS A 40 -16.68 -6.85 -11.79
C LYS A 40 -15.88 -7.75 -10.88
N VAL A 41 -16.05 -9.06 -10.99
CA VAL A 41 -15.38 -10.05 -10.14
C VAL A 41 -14.39 -10.85 -10.97
N PHE A 42 -13.20 -11.02 -10.43
CA PHE A 42 -12.06 -11.71 -11.04
C PHE A 42 -11.61 -12.89 -10.18
N ASN A 43 -10.83 -13.78 -10.77
CA ASN A 43 -10.18 -14.86 -10.02
C ASN A 43 -9.24 -14.26 -8.97
N GLY A 44 -9.16 -14.84 -7.77
CA GLY A 44 -8.33 -14.29 -6.68
C GLY A 44 -6.81 -14.31 -6.90
N ASN A 45 -6.35 -14.93 -7.98
CA ASN A 45 -4.95 -14.89 -8.42
C ASN A 45 -4.72 -13.90 -9.58
N THR A 46 -5.75 -13.15 -9.96
CA THR A 46 -5.61 -12.05 -10.91
C THR A 46 -4.75 -10.97 -10.24
N SER A 47 -3.81 -10.40 -10.99
CA SER A 47 -3.03 -9.27 -10.49
C SER A 47 -3.85 -8.00 -10.61
N ASP A 48 -3.70 -7.10 -9.64
CA ASP A 48 -4.40 -5.80 -9.64
C ASP A 48 -4.19 -4.99 -10.94
N LEU A 49 -3.06 -5.17 -11.62
CA LEU A 49 -2.80 -4.54 -12.92
C LEU A 49 -3.67 -5.10 -14.05
N ALA A 50 -3.90 -6.42 -14.05
CA ALA A 50 -4.66 -7.10 -15.08
C ALA A 50 -6.16 -6.84 -14.91
N SER A 51 -6.66 -6.90 -13.68
CA SER A 51 -8.03 -6.51 -13.35
C SER A 51 -8.27 -5.05 -13.72
N PHE A 52 -7.33 -4.17 -13.39
CA PHE A 52 -7.41 -2.76 -13.72
C PHE A 52 -7.58 -2.50 -15.22
N ARG A 53 -6.72 -3.06 -16.07
CA ARG A 53 -6.84 -2.91 -17.53
C ARG A 53 -8.18 -3.42 -18.05
N SER A 54 -8.62 -4.57 -17.54
CA SER A 54 -9.89 -5.16 -17.94
C SER A 54 -11.10 -4.33 -17.51
N VAL A 55 -11.04 -3.63 -16.37
CA VAL A 55 -12.10 -2.68 -15.97
C VAL A 55 -12.10 -1.45 -16.88
N ILE A 56 -10.92 -0.92 -17.22
CA ILE A 56 -10.80 0.25 -18.11
C ILE A 56 -11.38 -0.04 -19.51
N GLU A 57 -11.04 -1.20 -20.09
CA GLU A 57 -11.56 -1.62 -21.39
C GLU A 57 -13.09 -1.83 -21.36
N ASP A 58 -13.61 -2.46 -20.31
CA ASP A 58 -15.06 -2.64 -20.13
C ASP A 58 -15.78 -1.31 -20.00
N ILE A 59 -15.23 -0.38 -19.21
CA ILE A 59 -15.79 0.97 -19.07
C ILE A 59 -15.84 1.65 -20.43
N LYS A 60 -14.75 1.64 -21.20
CA LYS A 60 -14.69 2.29 -22.52
C LYS A 60 -15.74 1.75 -23.50
N THR A 61 -16.00 0.45 -23.45
CA THR A 61 -16.95 -0.23 -24.35
C THR A 61 -18.41 -0.12 -23.88
N THR A 62 -18.64 -0.16 -22.58
CA THR A 62 -19.99 -0.23 -21.99
C THR A 62 -20.55 1.15 -21.63
N HIS A 63 -19.67 2.09 -21.28
CA HIS A 63 -20.03 3.40 -20.76
C HIS A 63 -19.19 4.49 -21.43
N LYS A 64 -19.85 5.43 -22.12
CA LYS A 64 -19.21 6.64 -22.65
C LYS A 64 -18.95 7.62 -21.51
N LEU A 65 -18.04 7.28 -20.59
CA LEU A 65 -17.69 8.16 -19.48
C LEU A 65 -16.80 9.30 -19.98
N ASP A 66 -17.22 10.52 -19.70
CA ASP A 66 -16.41 11.72 -20.03
C ASP A 66 -15.20 11.86 -19.09
N LYS A 67 -15.30 11.31 -17.87
CA LYS A 67 -14.25 11.40 -16.85
C LYS A 67 -14.19 10.10 -16.05
N LEU A 68 -12.98 9.62 -15.84
CA LEU A 68 -12.70 8.45 -15.01
C LEU A 68 -11.63 8.79 -13.98
N ILE A 69 -11.91 8.47 -12.72
CA ILE A 69 -10.93 8.53 -11.63
C ILE A 69 -10.73 7.12 -11.10
N VAL A 70 -9.50 6.64 -11.17
CA VAL A 70 -9.14 5.32 -10.67
C VAL A 70 -8.48 5.44 -9.32
N ILE A 71 -9.04 4.74 -8.34
CA ILE A 71 -8.45 4.67 -7.00
C ILE A 71 -7.81 3.29 -6.85
N GLY A 72 -6.52 3.26 -6.57
CA GLY A 72 -5.78 2.03 -6.43
C GLY A 72 -4.65 2.14 -5.43
N ASP A 73 -4.15 1.00 -4.99
CA ASP A 73 -3.00 1.01 -4.12
C ASP A 73 -1.72 1.39 -4.89
N ARG A 74 -0.64 1.55 -4.14
CA ARG A 74 0.69 1.85 -4.68
C ARG A 74 1.23 0.78 -5.64
N GLY A 75 0.80 -0.48 -5.49
CA GLY A 75 1.25 -1.59 -6.33
C GLY A 75 0.65 -1.52 -7.74
N MET A 76 -0.55 -0.94 -7.86
CA MET A 76 -1.25 -0.77 -9.14
C MET A 76 -0.56 0.25 -10.05
N PHE A 77 -0.09 1.35 -9.49
CA PHE A 77 0.47 2.49 -10.23
C PHE A 77 2.00 2.55 -10.18
N SER A 78 2.66 1.56 -10.79
CA SER A 78 4.08 1.73 -11.16
C SER A 78 4.21 2.77 -12.28
N ALA A 79 5.39 3.41 -12.44
CA ALA A 79 5.63 4.38 -13.52
C ALA A 79 5.21 3.81 -14.89
N THR A 80 5.61 2.58 -15.19
CA THR A 80 5.24 1.88 -16.44
C THR A 80 3.74 1.66 -16.60
N ASN A 81 2.98 1.57 -15.50
CA ASN A 81 1.52 1.41 -15.55
C ASN A 81 0.81 2.75 -15.70
N ILE A 82 1.35 3.82 -15.12
CA ILE A 82 0.84 5.19 -15.30
C ILE A 82 0.98 5.60 -16.78
N ASP A 83 2.13 5.34 -17.39
CA ASP A 83 2.32 5.62 -18.82
C ASP A 83 1.30 4.89 -19.69
N LYS A 84 1.08 3.60 -19.42
CA LYS A 84 0.08 2.80 -20.13
C LYS A 84 -1.35 3.25 -19.85
N PHE A 85 -1.62 3.78 -18.67
CA PHE A 85 -2.93 4.33 -18.31
C PHE A 85 -3.22 5.59 -19.12
N HIS A 86 -2.27 6.54 -19.18
CA HIS A 86 -2.41 7.74 -19.99
C HIS A 86 -2.42 7.47 -21.51
N GLN A 87 -1.87 6.34 -21.98
CA GLN A 87 -2.02 5.89 -23.37
C GLN A 87 -3.46 5.47 -23.71
N VAL A 88 -4.26 5.05 -22.73
CA VAL A 88 -5.68 4.72 -22.97
C VAL A 88 -6.48 5.99 -23.20
N ASP A 89 -6.30 6.95 -22.31
CA ASP A 89 -6.88 8.28 -22.38
C ASP A 89 -6.04 9.23 -21.48
N PRO A 90 -5.50 10.33 -22.02
CA PRO A 90 -4.70 11.27 -21.24
C PRO A 90 -5.53 12.08 -20.24
N ASP A 91 -6.86 12.14 -20.38
CA ASP A 91 -7.76 12.88 -19.49
C ASP A 91 -8.21 12.07 -18.27
N TYR A 92 -7.86 10.77 -18.22
CA TYR A 92 -8.15 9.93 -17.07
C TYR A 92 -7.23 10.26 -15.89
N LEU A 93 -7.83 10.28 -14.70
CA LEU A 93 -7.12 10.60 -13.46
C LEU A 93 -6.97 9.37 -12.58
N TYR A 94 -5.99 9.41 -11.70
CA TYR A 94 -5.78 8.36 -10.71
C TYR A 94 -5.46 8.92 -9.32
N ILE A 95 -5.72 8.11 -8.31
CA ILE A 95 -5.35 8.34 -6.92
C ILE A 95 -4.59 7.11 -6.45
N SER A 96 -3.35 7.32 -6.01
CA SER A 96 -2.48 6.29 -5.43
C SER A 96 -1.72 6.84 -4.22
N ALA A 97 -0.92 5.98 -3.60
CA ALA A 97 -0.12 6.31 -2.42
C ALA A 97 1.39 6.21 -2.71
N LEU A 98 2.16 7.16 -2.18
CA LEU A 98 3.63 7.15 -2.28
C LEU A 98 4.29 6.10 -1.36
N ARG A 99 5.51 5.69 -1.70
CA ARG A 99 6.36 4.84 -0.85
C ARG A 99 6.86 5.61 0.36
N SER A 100 7.15 4.90 1.46
CA SER A 100 7.81 5.49 2.63
C SER A 100 9.12 6.19 2.28
N GLN A 101 9.91 5.64 1.34
CA GLN A 101 11.15 6.28 0.87
C GLN A 101 10.88 7.58 0.11
N GLN A 102 9.84 7.63 -0.72
CA GLN A 102 9.45 8.82 -1.47
C GLN A 102 8.93 9.92 -0.52
N ILE A 103 8.08 9.54 0.44
CA ILE A 103 7.59 10.46 1.48
C ILE A 103 8.78 11.00 2.29
N ARG A 104 9.76 10.15 2.61
CA ARG A 104 10.96 10.57 3.34
C ARG A 104 11.76 11.59 2.55
N SER A 105 11.97 11.38 1.25
CA SER A 105 12.66 12.35 0.39
C SER A 105 11.93 13.70 0.34
N LEU A 106 10.59 13.70 0.33
CA LEU A 106 9.79 14.94 0.39
C LEU A 106 9.90 15.68 1.73
N VAL A 107 10.07 14.95 2.83
CA VAL A 107 10.34 15.56 4.14
C VAL A 107 11.77 16.10 4.21
N GLU A 108 12.74 15.33 3.69
CA GLU A 108 14.16 15.72 3.67
C GLU A 108 14.44 16.91 2.73
N SER A 109 13.61 17.13 1.71
CA SER A 109 13.68 18.30 0.82
C SER A 109 12.89 19.50 1.30
N ASP A 110 12.34 19.47 2.53
CA ASP A 110 11.44 20.48 3.10
C ASP A 110 10.16 20.74 2.28
N ALA A 111 9.81 19.86 1.33
CA ALA A 111 8.56 19.93 0.59
C ALA A 111 7.35 19.55 1.47
N ILE A 112 7.56 18.68 2.46
CA ILE A 112 6.59 18.37 3.53
C ILE A 112 7.16 18.91 4.85
N GLN A 113 6.65 20.05 5.29
CA GLN A 113 7.00 20.60 6.60
C GLN A 113 6.06 20.03 7.66
N LEU A 114 6.61 19.29 8.63
CA LEU A 114 5.81 18.57 9.63
C LEU A 114 4.98 19.51 10.53
N GLY A 115 5.44 20.74 10.75
CA GLY A 115 4.71 21.76 11.53
C GLY A 115 3.41 22.23 10.86
N LEU A 116 3.25 22.03 9.53
CA LEU A 116 1.98 22.34 8.87
C LEU A 116 0.82 21.48 9.40
N PHE A 117 1.13 20.32 9.96
CA PHE A 117 0.15 19.41 10.53
C PHE A 117 -0.23 19.71 11.99
N ASP A 118 0.19 20.86 12.51
CA ASP A 118 -0.25 21.32 13.83
C ASP A 118 -1.59 22.08 13.74
N ASP A 119 -1.85 22.74 12.61
CA ASP A 119 -3.08 23.50 12.36
C ASP A 119 -4.05 22.81 11.38
N THR A 120 -3.56 21.95 10.47
CA THR A 120 -4.40 21.25 9.49
C THR A 120 -3.94 19.83 9.21
N ASP A 121 -4.88 18.89 9.09
CA ASP A 121 -4.55 17.49 8.85
C ASP A 121 -4.32 17.14 7.37
N LEU A 122 -4.59 18.08 6.46
CA LEU A 122 -4.55 17.84 5.01
C LEU A 122 -4.00 19.05 4.25
N PHE A 123 -3.01 18.82 3.38
CA PHE A 123 -2.54 19.86 2.47
C PHE A 123 -2.12 19.32 1.11
N GLU A 124 -2.12 20.24 0.15
CA GLU A 124 -1.74 20.03 -1.24
C GLU A 124 -0.30 20.49 -1.46
N ILE A 125 0.47 19.71 -2.22
CA ILE A 125 1.87 19.97 -2.54
C ILE A 125 2.10 19.72 -4.02
N SER A 126 2.85 20.62 -4.64
CA SER A 126 3.48 20.39 -5.95
C SER A 126 4.98 20.22 -5.76
N HIS A 127 5.58 19.24 -6.43
CA HIS A 127 7.02 18.98 -6.32
C HIS A 127 7.62 18.69 -7.70
N PRO A 128 8.82 19.19 -8.02
CA PRO A 128 9.45 18.98 -9.33
C PRO A 128 9.64 17.51 -9.73
N ASP A 129 9.88 16.62 -8.75
CA ASP A 129 10.00 15.17 -9.00
C ASP A 129 8.67 14.49 -9.39
N TYR A 130 7.55 15.21 -9.25
CA TYR A 130 6.19 14.75 -9.53
C TYR A 130 5.48 15.74 -10.48
N PRO A 131 5.99 15.95 -11.70
CA PRO A 131 5.46 16.95 -12.61
C PRO A 131 4.05 16.56 -13.08
N GLY A 132 3.11 17.49 -13.00
CA GLY A 132 1.71 17.26 -13.39
C GLY A 132 0.90 16.42 -12.40
N GLU A 133 1.52 15.95 -11.32
CA GLU A 133 0.83 15.27 -10.23
C GLU A 133 0.53 16.24 -9.08
N ARG A 134 -0.61 16.00 -8.44
CA ARG A 134 -0.99 16.69 -7.22
C ARG A 134 -0.77 15.77 -6.03
N LEU A 135 0.19 16.13 -5.17
CA LEU A 135 0.45 15.39 -3.95
C LEU A 135 -0.46 15.90 -2.84
N ILE A 136 -1.16 14.98 -2.18
CA ILE A 136 -2.00 15.28 -1.02
C ILE A 136 -1.37 14.62 0.19
N ALA A 137 -0.92 15.42 1.15
CA ALA A 137 -0.34 14.94 2.39
C ALA A 137 -1.39 15.01 3.51
N CYS A 138 -1.57 13.88 4.20
CA CYS A 138 -2.58 13.73 5.25
C CYS A 138 -1.95 13.14 6.51
N LYS A 139 -2.19 13.76 7.67
CA LYS A 139 -1.83 13.21 8.98
C LYS A 139 -3.06 12.56 9.59
N ASN A 140 -2.93 11.27 9.91
CA ASN A 140 -3.95 10.54 10.64
C ASN A 140 -3.44 10.28 12.07
N GLU A 141 -3.97 11.01 13.04
CA GLU A 141 -3.54 10.92 14.43
C GLU A 141 -3.79 9.54 15.05
N GLU A 142 -4.91 8.91 14.76
CA GLU A 142 -5.24 7.58 15.29
C GLU A 142 -4.25 6.54 14.80
N LEU A 143 -3.92 6.60 13.51
CA LEU A 143 -2.92 5.73 12.91
C LEU A 143 -1.53 6.03 13.48
N ALA A 144 -1.20 7.30 13.74
CA ALA A 144 0.05 7.69 14.38
C ALA A 144 0.16 7.11 15.80
N LYS A 145 -0.90 7.22 16.62
CA LYS A 145 -0.99 6.62 17.96
C LYS A 145 -0.83 5.10 17.90
N LYS A 146 -1.56 4.43 17.02
CA LYS A 146 -1.47 2.96 16.83
C LYS A 146 -0.09 2.52 16.39
N ARG A 147 0.54 3.24 15.45
CA ARG A 147 1.92 2.99 15.01
C ARG A 147 2.93 3.21 16.14
N HIS A 148 2.75 4.25 16.94
CA HIS A 148 3.59 4.50 18.11
C HIS A 148 3.54 3.34 19.11
N GLN A 149 2.34 2.90 19.49
CA GLN A 149 2.14 1.77 20.41
C GLN A 149 2.75 0.48 19.86
N THR A 150 2.50 0.18 18.58
CA THR A 150 3.07 -1.00 17.92
C THR A 150 4.60 -0.96 17.92
N ARG A 151 5.18 0.20 17.61
CA ARG A 151 6.64 0.39 17.64
C ARG A 151 7.21 0.17 19.03
N GLN A 152 6.59 0.73 20.07
CA GLN A 152 7.04 0.52 21.46
C GLN A 152 6.99 -0.96 21.85
N ALA A 153 5.89 -1.65 21.55
CA ALA A 153 5.77 -3.08 21.83
C ALA A 153 6.86 -3.91 21.12
N LEU A 154 7.14 -3.60 19.84
CA LEU A 154 8.20 -4.28 19.09
C LEU A 154 9.60 -3.98 19.66
N LEU A 155 9.85 -2.74 20.12
CA LEU A 155 11.12 -2.37 20.75
C LEU A 155 11.34 -3.14 22.05
N GLU A 156 10.32 -3.30 22.89
CA GLU A 156 10.44 -4.06 24.14
C GLU A 156 10.69 -5.55 23.89
N VAL A 157 10.02 -6.12 22.87
CA VAL A 157 10.31 -7.49 22.42
C VAL A 157 11.76 -7.62 21.92
N ALA A 158 12.23 -6.66 21.13
CA ALA A 158 13.59 -6.64 20.60
C ALA A 158 14.62 -6.53 21.73
N LYS A 159 14.43 -5.62 22.69
CA LYS A 159 15.29 -5.47 23.88
C LYS A 159 15.34 -6.77 24.68
N THR A 160 14.19 -7.36 25.01
CA THR A 160 14.13 -8.61 25.77
C THR A 160 14.90 -9.75 25.06
N ARG A 161 14.81 -9.82 23.73
CA ARG A 161 15.58 -10.80 22.95
C ARG A 161 17.08 -10.50 23.01
N LEU A 162 17.45 -9.23 22.91
CA LEU A 162 18.83 -8.78 22.97
C LEU A 162 19.46 -9.04 24.35
N ASP A 163 18.72 -8.78 25.43
CA ASP A 163 19.16 -9.06 26.81
C ASP A 163 19.44 -10.55 27.02
N LYS A 164 18.54 -11.42 26.54
CA LYS A 164 18.74 -12.88 26.57
C LYS A 164 19.98 -13.30 25.79
N LEU A 165 20.21 -12.68 24.63
CA LEU A 165 21.40 -12.94 23.82
C LEU A 165 22.66 -12.46 24.54
N GLN A 166 22.64 -11.28 25.14
CA GLN A 166 23.75 -10.71 25.91
C GLN A 166 24.12 -11.60 27.12
N VAL A 167 23.13 -12.13 27.84
CA VAL A 167 23.36 -13.12 28.91
C VAL A 167 23.99 -14.41 28.38
N ALA A 168 23.53 -14.91 27.23
CA ALA A 168 24.10 -16.12 26.64
C ALA A 168 25.54 -15.92 26.14
N VAL A 169 25.87 -14.73 25.62
CA VAL A 169 27.24 -14.37 25.19
C VAL A 169 28.16 -14.21 26.40
N SER A 170 27.73 -13.45 27.42
CA SER A 170 28.52 -13.23 28.65
C SER A 170 28.75 -14.52 29.44
N ALA A 171 27.78 -15.44 29.47
CA ALA A 171 27.95 -16.78 30.04
C ALA A 171 28.79 -17.74 29.18
N GLY A 172 29.32 -17.29 28.04
CA GLY A 172 30.15 -18.08 27.13
C GLY A 172 29.41 -19.19 26.38
N ARG A 173 28.07 -19.19 26.35
CA ARG A 173 27.27 -20.19 25.62
C ARG A 173 27.26 -19.94 24.12
N ILE A 174 27.42 -18.68 23.71
CA ILE A 174 27.57 -18.26 22.32
C ILE A 174 28.88 -17.47 22.23
N LYS A 175 29.82 -17.96 21.43
CA LYS A 175 31.21 -17.46 21.44
C LYS A 175 31.67 -16.80 20.14
N THR A 176 30.99 -17.09 19.03
CA THR A 176 31.40 -16.61 17.71
C THR A 176 30.43 -15.57 17.16
N GLU A 177 30.97 -14.56 16.51
CA GLU A 177 30.20 -13.49 15.88
C GLU A 177 29.14 -14.03 14.89
N ALA A 178 29.49 -15.04 14.10
CA ALA A 178 28.57 -15.74 13.20
C ALA A 178 27.42 -16.47 13.93
N ALA A 179 27.63 -16.95 15.17
CA ALA A 179 26.56 -17.55 15.96
C ALA A 179 25.66 -16.49 16.63
N ILE A 180 26.21 -15.32 16.96
CA ILE A 180 25.46 -14.16 17.44
C ILE A 180 24.57 -13.61 16.32
N GLY A 181 25.12 -13.40 15.12
CA GLY A 181 24.38 -12.91 13.95
C GLY A 181 23.17 -13.78 13.61
N ARG A 182 23.34 -15.10 13.55
CA ARG A 182 22.23 -16.05 13.30
C ARG A 182 21.11 -15.99 14.36
N LYS A 183 21.42 -15.59 15.59
CA LYS A 183 20.43 -15.44 16.68
C LYS A 183 19.71 -14.09 16.63
N ILE A 184 20.29 -13.07 15.99
CA ILE A 184 19.68 -11.75 15.79
C ILE A 184 18.69 -11.80 14.62
N GLU A 185 18.99 -12.57 13.58
CA GLU A 185 18.17 -12.69 12.36
C GLU A 185 16.97 -13.66 12.47
N ALA A 186 16.88 -14.43 13.56
CA ALA A 186 15.84 -15.44 13.82
C ALA A 186 14.65 -14.91 14.66
#